data_AF-A0A353VDG8-F1
#
_entry.id   AF-A0A353VDG8-F1
#
_cell.length_a   1.000
_cell.length_b   1.000
_cell.length_c   1.000
_cell.angle_alpha   90.00
_cell.angle_beta   90.00
_cell.angle_gamma   90.00
#
_symmetry.space_group_name_H-M   'P 1'
#
loop_
_entity.id
_entity.type
_entity.pdbx_description
1 polymer ?
#
loop_
_entity_poly.entity_id
_entity_poly.type
_entity_poly.pdbx_seq_one_letter_code
_entity_poly.pdbx_strand_id
1 'polypeptide(L)'
;MWFYLGKDLRTRRRLGARLGAERRAWLGDRLHAAARELRQPFLDFVARVGAVQSDRIAWWSTTFSWKVWGASDVFLLICYLIVAERLVEDAVSRKEPILIVVEDPWLLRQMRDNWAGNANVQFHGVPSLVLVKARAVLLGLVRRAAWAFRMVRHYWRQRRVWPRATLQAPVKPTAGIYTYPQRRSLRGETGWADPYLPGLDEIFRDVGYDVIRFSAPQCDGLEQELAVRHRDFRPLILYASAAGFWRSLRAVWWPRWPGRLEVAGR
;
A
#
# COMPACT_ATOMS: atom_id res chain seq x y z
N MET A 1 33.26 -7.16 -11.75
CA MET A 1 31.88 -6.96 -12.22
C MET A 1 31.06 -6.30 -11.11
N TRP A 2 30.04 -5.49 -11.43
CA TRP A 2 29.19 -4.90 -10.39
C TRP A 2 27.69 -4.94 -10.68
N PHE A 3 26.88 -4.95 -9.62
CA PHE A 3 25.43 -5.02 -9.62
C PHE A 3 24.82 -3.83 -8.88
N TYR A 4 23.61 -3.41 -9.27
CA TYR A 4 22.90 -2.28 -8.66
C TYR A 4 21.49 -2.72 -8.20
N LEU A 5 21.27 -2.74 -6.89
CA LEU A 5 19.99 -3.05 -6.25
C LEU A 5 19.31 -1.73 -5.83
N GLY A 6 18.54 -1.15 -6.74
CA GLY A 6 17.89 0.14 -6.52
C GLY A 6 17.01 0.61 -7.67
N LYS A 7 16.20 1.64 -7.40
CA LYS A 7 15.25 2.25 -8.36
C LYS A 7 15.77 3.57 -8.95
N ASP A 8 16.70 4.25 -8.28
CA ASP A 8 17.17 5.56 -8.71
C ASP A 8 18.11 5.47 -9.92
N LEU A 9 17.56 5.80 -11.09
CA LEU A 9 18.29 5.84 -12.35
C LEU A 9 19.41 6.88 -12.35
N ARG A 10 19.27 7.98 -11.61
CA ARG A 10 20.31 9.03 -11.53
C ARG A 10 21.51 8.51 -10.73
N THR A 11 21.27 7.91 -9.57
CA THR A 11 22.31 7.25 -8.77
C THR A 11 22.99 6.14 -9.58
N ARG A 12 22.21 5.28 -10.25
CA ARG A 12 22.74 4.24 -11.14
C ARG A 12 23.65 4.80 -12.25
N ARG A 13 23.24 5.88 -12.93
CA ARG A 13 24.05 6.53 -13.98
C ARG A 13 25.35 7.11 -13.43
N ARG A 14 25.29 7.78 -12.27
CA ARG A 14 26.49 8.33 -11.59
C ARG A 14 27.48 7.23 -11.21
N LEU A 15 26.99 6.10 -10.70
CA LEU A 15 27.81 4.93 -10.40
C LEU A 15 28.38 4.31 -11.67
N GLY A 16 27.60 4.23 -12.75
CA GLY A 16 28.09 3.77 -14.06
C GLY A 16 29.24 4.61 -14.59
N ALA A 17 29.19 5.93 -14.44
CA ALA A 17 30.28 6.83 -14.81
C ALA A 17 31.56 6.62 -13.98
N ARG A 18 31.46 6.09 -12.75
CA ARG A 18 32.60 5.87 -11.84
C ARG A 18 33.14 4.44 -11.88
N LEU A 19 32.28 3.44 -12.07
CA LEU A 19 32.61 2.01 -11.96
C LEU A 19 32.71 1.31 -13.33
N GLY A 20 32.43 2.02 -14.41
CA GLY A 20 32.30 1.47 -15.77
C GLY A 20 30.90 0.95 -16.02
N ALA A 21 30.18 1.56 -16.96
CA ALA A 21 28.80 1.16 -17.30
C ALA A 21 28.76 -0.20 -18.01
N GLU A 22 29.80 -0.52 -18.75
CA GLU A 22 30.05 -1.78 -19.46
C GLU A 22 30.35 -2.95 -18.49
N ARG A 23 30.88 -2.66 -17.29
CA ARG A 23 31.15 -3.66 -16.25
C ARG A 23 29.93 -3.97 -15.38
N ARG A 24 28.81 -3.29 -15.63
CA ARG A 24 27.56 -3.46 -14.89
C ARG A 24 26.80 -4.66 -15.46
N ALA A 25 26.59 -5.66 -14.62
CA ALA A 25 25.75 -6.79 -15.01
C ALA A 25 24.26 -6.44 -14.97
N TRP A 26 23.52 -6.99 -15.92
CA TRP A 26 22.07 -6.86 -15.99
C TRP A 26 21.39 -7.78 -14.96
N LEU A 27 20.40 -7.25 -14.25
CA LEU A 27 19.65 -7.98 -13.22
C LEU A 27 18.26 -8.41 -13.65
N GLY A 28 17.77 -7.98 -14.82
CA GLY A 28 16.37 -8.11 -15.22
C GLY A 28 15.88 -9.55 -15.14
N ASP A 29 16.60 -10.50 -15.76
CA ASP A 29 16.17 -11.90 -15.80
C ASP A 29 16.20 -12.56 -14.42
N ARG A 30 17.23 -12.24 -13.61
CA ARG A 30 17.35 -12.71 -12.22
C ARG A 30 16.21 -12.18 -11.36
N LEU A 31 15.84 -10.92 -11.52
CA LEU A 31 14.72 -10.30 -10.81
C LEU A 31 13.38 -10.84 -11.27
N HIS A 32 13.18 -11.07 -12.56
CA HIS A 32 11.96 -11.68 -13.08
C HIS A 32 11.82 -13.13 -12.61
N ALA A 33 12.91 -13.89 -12.53
CA ALA A 33 12.91 -15.22 -11.96
C ALA A 33 12.53 -15.20 -10.47
N ALA A 34 13.21 -14.38 -9.66
CA ALA A 34 12.90 -14.22 -8.24
C ALA A 34 11.46 -13.73 -8.01
N ALA A 35 10.98 -12.77 -8.79
CA ALA A 35 9.61 -12.27 -8.68
C ALA A 35 8.57 -13.35 -9.02
N ARG A 36 8.82 -14.19 -10.05
CA ARG A 36 7.91 -15.30 -10.38
C ARG A 36 7.84 -16.32 -9.26
N GLU A 37 8.98 -16.68 -8.70
CA GLU A 37 9.13 -17.63 -7.60
C GLU A 37 8.46 -17.13 -6.32
N LEU A 38 8.71 -15.89 -5.93
CA LEU A 38 8.27 -15.33 -4.65
C LEU A 38 6.84 -14.78 -4.68
N ARG A 39 6.22 -14.64 -5.87
CA ARG A 39 4.90 -14.02 -6.02
C ARG A 39 3.84 -14.68 -5.15
N GLN A 40 3.63 -15.98 -5.31
CA GLN A 40 2.60 -16.70 -4.56
C GLN A 40 2.94 -16.80 -3.05
N PRO A 41 4.17 -17.18 -2.65
CA PRO A 41 4.56 -17.18 -1.24
C PRO A 41 4.35 -15.84 -0.55
N PHE A 42 4.65 -14.73 -1.22
CA PHE A 42 4.42 -13.39 -0.68
C PHE A 42 2.93 -13.06 -0.54
N LEU A 43 2.10 -13.43 -1.51
CA LEU A 43 0.64 -13.23 -1.42
C LEU A 43 0.03 -14.07 -0.29
N ASP A 44 0.45 -15.32 -0.15
CA ASP A 44 0.00 -16.20 0.94
C ASP A 44 0.45 -15.66 2.29
N PHE A 45 1.67 -15.12 2.37
CA PHE A 45 2.17 -14.42 3.55
C PHE A 45 1.30 -13.23 3.92
N VAL A 46 0.99 -12.34 2.97
CA VAL A 46 0.10 -11.18 3.19
C VAL A 46 -1.29 -11.64 3.64
N ALA A 47 -1.81 -12.73 3.08
CA ALA A 47 -3.09 -13.30 3.46
C ALA A 47 -3.08 -13.87 4.90
N ARG A 48 -2.03 -14.61 5.28
CA ARG A 48 -1.85 -15.14 6.64
C ARG A 48 -1.79 -14.03 7.68
N VAL A 49 -1.01 -12.98 7.42
CA VAL A 49 -0.97 -11.80 8.31
C VAL A 49 -2.34 -11.13 8.38
N GLY A 50 -3.04 -11.01 7.26
CA GLY A 50 -4.39 -10.47 7.21
C GLY A 50 -5.43 -11.25 8.01
N ALA A 51 -5.32 -12.58 8.03
CA ALA A 51 -6.26 -13.45 8.74
C ALA A 51 -6.27 -13.23 10.26
N VAL A 52 -5.13 -12.86 10.83
CA VAL A 52 -4.95 -12.62 12.28
C VAL A 52 -5.16 -11.16 12.70
N GLN A 53 -5.39 -10.24 11.75
CA GLN A 53 -5.70 -8.85 12.11
C GLN A 53 -7.12 -8.74 12.68
N SER A 54 -7.27 -7.91 13.72
CA SER A 54 -8.58 -7.59 14.28
C SER A 54 -9.46 -6.77 13.33
N ASP A 55 -8.83 -5.98 12.45
CA ASP A 55 -9.49 -5.20 11.41
C ASP A 55 -8.98 -5.64 10.04
N ARG A 56 -9.61 -6.68 9.50
CA ARG A 56 -9.23 -7.28 8.21
C ARG A 56 -9.41 -6.30 7.04
N ILE A 57 -10.44 -5.46 7.08
CA ILE A 57 -10.71 -4.48 6.02
C ILE A 57 -9.61 -3.42 6.03
N ALA A 58 -9.29 -2.87 7.21
CA ALA A 58 -8.19 -1.93 7.32
C ALA A 58 -6.87 -2.55 6.86
N TRP A 59 -6.58 -3.80 7.24
CA TRP A 59 -5.40 -4.52 6.74
C TRP A 59 -5.33 -4.49 5.22
N TRP A 60 -6.37 -4.97 4.54
CA TRP A 60 -6.39 -5.08 3.07
C TRP A 60 -6.31 -3.74 2.34
N SER A 61 -6.66 -2.65 3.02
CA SER A 61 -6.53 -1.29 2.50
C SER A 61 -5.11 -0.70 2.64
N THR A 62 -4.19 -1.38 3.33
CA THR A 62 -2.82 -0.87 3.51
C THR A 62 -2.01 -0.99 2.23
N THR A 63 -0.99 -0.13 2.07
CA THR A 63 -0.02 -0.25 0.98
C THR A 63 0.80 -1.54 1.04
N PHE A 64 0.91 -2.14 2.22
CA PHE A 64 1.61 -3.42 2.41
C PHE A 64 0.82 -4.60 1.84
N SER A 65 -0.49 -4.62 2.08
CA SER A 65 -1.39 -5.68 1.60
C SER A 65 -1.89 -5.48 0.17
N TRP A 66 -1.69 -4.29 -0.39
CA TRP A 66 -2.27 -3.93 -1.68
C TRP A 66 -1.71 -4.84 -2.78
N LYS A 67 -2.61 -5.49 -3.54
CA LYS A 67 -2.30 -6.49 -4.58
C LYS A 67 -1.50 -5.97 -5.79
N VAL A 68 -1.04 -4.72 -5.76
CA VAL A 68 -0.15 -4.14 -6.78
C VAL A 68 1.29 -4.41 -6.35
N TRP A 69 1.72 -5.65 -6.52
CA TRP A 69 3.09 -6.16 -6.43
C TRP A 69 4.16 -5.24 -7.07
N GLY A 70 3.85 -4.51 -8.14
CA GLY A 70 4.74 -3.50 -8.73
C GLY A 70 4.91 -2.21 -7.92
N ALA A 71 4.06 -1.96 -6.92
CA ALA A 71 4.07 -0.78 -6.06
C ALA A 71 4.52 -1.09 -4.61
N SER A 72 4.59 -2.37 -4.21
CA SER A 72 5.08 -2.75 -2.89
C SER A 72 6.61 -2.75 -2.89
N ASP A 73 7.20 -1.72 -2.28
CA ASP A 73 8.65 -1.63 -2.07
C ASP A 73 9.17 -2.89 -1.36
N VAL A 74 8.41 -3.44 -0.39
CA VAL A 74 8.79 -4.63 0.37
C VAL A 74 8.98 -5.86 -0.51
N PHE A 75 8.05 -6.14 -1.44
CA PHE A 75 8.17 -7.30 -2.33
C PHE A 75 9.43 -7.21 -3.19
N LEU A 76 9.74 -6.01 -3.70
CA LEU A 76 10.98 -5.79 -4.45
C LEU A 76 12.23 -5.95 -3.57
N LEU A 77 12.22 -5.46 -2.33
CA LEU A 77 13.35 -5.65 -1.41
C LEU A 77 13.58 -7.14 -1.11
N ILE A 78 12.53 -7.95 -0.97
CA ILE A 78 12.66 -9.42 -0.82
C ILE A 78 13.26 -10.03 -2.09
N CYS A 79 12.79 -9.62 -3.29
CA CYS A 79 13.37 -10.07 -4.55
C CYS A 79 14.86 -9.71 -4.65
N TYR A 80 15.23 -8.49 -4.26
CA TYR A 80 16.63 -8.07 -4.21
C TYR A 80 17.45 -8.88 -3.23
N LEU A 81 16.90 -9.23 -2.06
CA LEU A 81 17.59 -10.06 -1.07
C LEU A 81 17.91 -11.46 -1.63
N ILE A 82 16.92 -12.13 -2.25
CA ILE A 82 17.12 -13.45 -2.88
C ILE A 82 18.11 -13.38 -4.05
N VAL A 83 18.02 -12.34 -4.87
CA VAL A 83 18.98 -12.15 -5.97
C VAL A 83 20.38 -11.89 -5.43
N ALA A 84 20.53 -11.10 -4.36
CA ALA A 84 21.81 -10.84 -3.73
C ALA A 84 22.42 -12.11 -3.13
N GLU A 85 21.59 -12.94 -2.48
CA GLU A 85 22.01 -14.24 -1.94
C GLU A 85 22.58 -15.15 -3.04
N ARG A 86 21.83 -15.33 -4.14
CA ARG A 86 22.29 -16.11 -5.30
C ARG A 86 23.58 -15.55 -5.90
N LEU A 87 23.71 -14.23 -5.98
CA LEU A 87 24.91 -13.57 -6.51
C LEU A 87 26.14 -13.81 -5.62
N VAL A 88 25.96 -13.74 -4.30
CA VAL A 88 27.03 -14.01 -3.33
C VAL A 88 27.44 -15.48 -3.40
N GLU A 89 26.48 -16.42 -3.44
CA GLU A 89 26.75 -17.85 -3.60
C GLU A 89 27.50 -18.18 -4.91
N ASP A 90 27.04 -17.60 -6.04
CA ASP A 90 27.70 -17.71 -7.34
C ASP A 90 29.15 -17.18 -7.28
N ALA A 91 29.36 -16.02 -6.67
CA ALA A 91 30.67 -15.37 -6.59
C ALA A 91 31.65 -16.16 -5.71
N VAL A 92 31.18 -16.65 -4.55
CA VAL A 92 31.98 -17.46 -3.63
C VAL A 92 32.37 -18.79 -4.28
N SER A 93 31.43 -19.47 -4.94
CA SER A 93 31.71 -20.74 -5.61
C SER A 93 32.72 -20.60 -6.76
N ARG A 94 32.65 -19.51 -7.52
CA ARG A 94 33.56 -19.21 -8.64
C ARG A 94 34.86 -18.54 -8.22
N LYS A 95 34.98 -18.12 -6.96
CA LYS A 95 36.09 -17.28 -6.45
C LYS A 95 36.27 -15.98 -7.26
N GLU A 96 35.18 -15.41 -7.75
CA GLU A 96 35.18 -14.19 -8.53
C GLU A 96 34.71 -13.01 -7.68
N PRO A 97 35.51 -11.92 -7.55
CA PRO A 97 35.08 -10.76 -6.79
C PRO A 97 33.97 -9.99 -7.53
N ILE A 98 32.86 -9.79 -6.83
CA ILE A 98 31.75 -8.95 -7.29
C ILE A 98 31.52 -7.78 -6.35
N LEU A 99 31.03 -6.67 -6.89
CA LEU A 99 30.56 -5.53 -6.10
C LEU A 99 29.03 -5.42 -6.22
N ILE A 100 28.31 -5.48 -5.10
CA ILE A 100 26.87 -5.25 -5.05
C ILE A 100 26.62 -3.89 -4.41
N VAL A 101 26.07 -2.95 -5.17
CA VAL A 101 25.67 -1.65 -4.66
C VAL A 101 24.19 -1.67 -4.29
N VAL A 102 23.89 -1.34 -3.05
CA VAL A 102 22.54 -1.39 -2.47
C VAL A 102 22.07 0.04 -2.17
N GLU A 103 20.95 0.45 -2.75
CA GLU A 103 20.36 1.78 -2.53
C GLU A 103 19.58 1.85 -1.21
N ASP A 104 18.85 0.78 -0.87
CA ASP A 104 17.98 0.76 0.30
C ASP A 104 18.74 0.36 1.59
N PRO A 105 18.68 1.18 2.65
CA PRO A 105 19.41 0.92 3.89
C PRO A 105 18.85 -0.26 4.70
N TRP A 106 17.56 -0.59 4.57
CA TRP A 106 16.95 -1.73 5.24
C TRP A 106 17.41 -3.03 4.62
N LEU A 107 17.48 -3.08 3.29
CA LEU A 107 18.05 -4.20 2.57
C LEU A 107 19.52 -4.40 2.96
N LEU A 108 20.34 -3.35 2.92
CA LEU A 108 21.75 -3.46 3.32
C LEU A 108 21.90 -3.98 4.76
N ARG A 109 21.03 -3.54 5.68
CA ARG A 109 21.03 -4.04 7.06
C ARG A 109 20.65 -5.53 7.11
N GLN A 110 19.59 -5.94 6.44
CA GLN A 110 19.16 -7.34 6.39
C GLN A 110 20.25 -8.23 5.79
N MET A 111 20.89 -7.79 4.72
CA MET A 111 22.03 -8.49 4.11
C MET A 111 23.17 -8.66 5.13
N ARG A 112 23.53 -7.59 5.85
CA ARG A 112 24.57 -7.64 6.89
C ARG A 112 24.23 -8.61 8.02
N ASP A 113 22.97 -8.64 8.44
CA ASP A 113 22.51 -9.54 9.49
C ASP A 113 22.50 -11.01 8.98
N ASN A 114 22.10 -11.27 7.73
CA ASN A 114 22.10 -12.61 7.11
C ASN A 114 23.51 -13.19 6.91
N TRP A 115 24.49 -12.35 6.56
CA TRP A 115 25.89 -12.74 6.32
C TRP A 115 26.82 -12.33 7.46
N ALA A 116 26.28 -12.13 8.66
CA ALA A 116 27.08 -11.85 9.84
C ALA A 116 28.07 -13.01 10.08
N GLY A 117 29.37 -12.71 10.04
CA GLY A 117 30.44 -13.69 10.26
C GLY A 117 30.95 -14.41 8.99
N ASN A 118 30.39 -14.13 7.81
CA ASN A 118 30.95 -14.67 6.56
C ASN A 118 32.19 -13.87 6.13
N ALA A 119 33.37 -14.47 6.22
CA ALA A 119 34.65 -13.83 5.89
C ALA A 119 34.78 -13.43 4.40
N ASN A 120 33.98 -14.03 3.51
CA ASN A 120 34.00 -13.74 2.07
C ASN A 120 33.14 -12.53 1.68
N VAL A 121 32.39 -11.95 2.63
CA VAL A 121 31.48 -10.84 2.36
C VAL A 121 31.87 -9.63 3.20
N GLN A 122 32.18 -8.52 2.52
CA GLN A 122 32.52 -7.25 3.17
C GLN A 122 31.40 -6.24 2.95
N PHE A 123 31.06 -5.48 4.00
CA PHE A 123 30.02 -4.46 3.97
C PHE A 123 30.63 -3.09 4.20
N HIS A 124 30.35 -2.15 3.30
CA HIS A 124 30.76 -0.74 3.42
C HIS A 124 29.55 0.19 3.41
N GLY A 125 29.58 1.27 4.19
CA GLY A 125 28.51 2.27 4.25
C GLY A 125 27.77 2.32 5.60
N VAL A 126 26.86 3.30 5.74
CA VAL A 126 26.31 3.71 7.04
C VAL A 126 25.26 2.71 7.56
N PRO A 127 25.50 2.04 8.70
CA PRO A 127 24.65 0.95 9.21
C PRO A 127 23.61 1.40 10.25
N SER A 128 23.52 2.69 10.59
CA SER A 128 22.60 3.18 11.61
C SER A 128 21.21 3.48 11.03
N LEU A 129 20.29 2.54 11.21
CA LEU A 129 18.88 2.75 10.87
C LEU A 129 18.16 3.70 11.82
N VAL A 130 18.81 4.21 12.86
CA VAL A 130 18.20 5.06 13.90
C VAL A 130 17.58 6.32 13.29
N LEU A 131 18.34 7.03 12.46
CA LEU A 131 17.85 8.27 11.83
C LEU A 131 16.73 7.97 10.82
N VAL A 132 16.85 6.88 10.06
CA VAL A 132 15.82 6.43 9.09
C VAL A 132 14.53 6.09 9.83
N LYS A 133 14.62 5.34 10.93
CA LYS A 133 13.51 5.00 11.82
C LYS A 133 12.87 6.25 12.40
N ALA A 134 13.66 7.14 13.00
CA ALA A 134 13.16 8.38 13.61
C ALA A 134 12.43 9.25 12.59
N ARG A 135 13.01 9.43 11.40
CA ARG A 135 12.39 10.18 10.30
C ARG A 135 11.09 9.52 9.82
N ALA A 136 11.07 8.19 9.67
CA ALA A 136 9.89 7.46 9.26
C ALA A 136 8.74 7.59 10.29
N VAL A 137 9.07 7.50 11.59
CA VAL A 137 8.11 7.72 12.68
C VAL A 137 7.57 9.15 12.63
N LEU A 138 8.44 10.15 12.56
CA LEU A 138 8.04 11.56 12.49
C LEU A 138 7.15 11.85 11.27
N LEU A 139 7.57 11.43 10.08
CA LEU A 139 6.78 11.58 8.86
C LEU A 139 5.44 10.85 8.95
N GLY A 140 5.42 9.66 9.58
CA GLY A 140 4.21 8.90 9.86
C GLY A 140 3.23 9.69 10.74
N LEU A 141 3.72 10.34 11.80
CA LEU A 141 2.93 11.19 12.68
C LEU A 141 2.38 12.41 11.94
N VAL A 142 3.23 13.14 11.20
CA VAL A 142 2.84 14.31 10.41
C VAL A 142 1.77 13.96 9.38
N ARG A 143 1.95 12.87 8.62
CA ARG A 143 0.98 12.42 7.62
C ARG A 143 -0.37 12.06 8.24
N ARG A 144 -0.37 11.46 9.44
CA ARG A 144 -1.61 11.15 10.18
C ARG A 144 -2.30 12.41 10.69
N ALA A 145 -1.55 13.36 11.25
CA ALA A 145 -2.10 14.64 11.67
C ALA A 145 -2.73 15.39 10.49
N ALA A 146 -2.03 15.43 9.35
CA ALA A 146 -2.55 16.02 8.12
C ALA A 146 -3.79 15.27 7.58
N TRP A 147 -3.81 13.93 7.64
CA TRP A 147 -4.99 13.14 7.29
C TRP A 147 -6.17 13.41 8.24
N ALA A 148 -5.94 13.40 9.55
CA ALA A 148 -6.94 13.68 10.58
C ALA A 148 -7.57 15.06 10.38
N PHE A 149 -6.73 16.08 10.22
CA PHE A 149 -7.15 17.44 9.93
C PHE A 149 -8.00 17.50 8.66
N ARG A 150 -7.55 16.86 7.56
CA ARG A 150 -8.34 16.77 6.33
C ARG A 150 -9.69 16.11 6.56
N MET A 151 -9.74 14.97 7.26
CA MET A 151 -11.00 14.28 7.55
C MET A 151 -11.94 15.15 8.37
N VAL A 152 -11.48 15.78 9.45
CA VAL A 152 -12.29 16.70 10.26
C VAL A 152 -12.84 17.84 9.40
N ARG A 153 -12.00 18.46 8.57
CA ARG A 153 -12.41 19.53 7.65
C ARG A 153 -13.49 19.05 6.66
N HIS A 154 -13.30 17.87 6.06
CA HIS A 154 -14.28 17.28 5.14
C HIS A 154 -15.58 16.91 5.83
N TYR A 155 -15.52 16.37 7.05
CA TYR A 155 -16.69 16.10 7.88
C TYR A 155 -17.51 17.38 8.10
N TRP A 156 -16.87 18.47 8.52
CA TRP A 156 -17.56 19.74 8.74
C TRP A 156 -18.15 20.32 7.45
N ARG A 157 -17.41 20.23 6.33
CA ARG A 157 -17.91 20.68 5.02
C ARG A 157 -19.16 19.91 4.61
N GLN A 158 -19.11 18.57 4.67
CA GLN A 158 -20.26 17.72 4.36
C GLN A 158 -21.42 18.00 5.32
N ARG A 159 -21.14 18.16 6.62
CA ARG A 159 -22.17 18.42 7.64
C ARG A 159 -22.92 19.74 7.45
N ARG A 160 -22.28 20.77 6.86
CA ARG A 160 -22.93 22.04 6.53
C ARG A 160 -23.89 21.92 5.36
N VAL A 161 -23.64 21.01 4.42
CA VAL A 161 -24.42 20.86 3.20
C VAL A 161 -25.53 19.81 3.37
N TRP A 162 -25.29 18.78 4.19
CA TRP A 162 -26.20 17.66 4.35
C TRP A 162 -27.23 17.87 5.48
N PRO A 163 -28.54 17.75 5.21
CA PRO A 163 -29.58 17.80 6.23
C PRO A 163 -29.42 16.68 7.27
N ARG A 164 -29.71 16.94 8.56
CA ARG A 164 -29.61 15.90 9.60
C ARG A 164 -30.57 14.73 9.39
N ALA A 165 -31.74 15.01 8.78
CA ALA A 165 -32.80 14.03 8.57
C ALA A 165 -32.43 12.90 7.58
N THR A 166 -31.44 13.11 6.71
CA THR A 166 -31.04 12.13 5.68
C THR A 166 -30.05 11.08 6.19
N LEU A 167 -29.69 11.13 7.48
CA LEU A 167 -28.71 10.24 8.10
C LEU A 167 -29.33 9.06 8.87
N GLN A 168 -30.52 8.60 8.47
CA GLN A 168 -31.16 7.46 9.12
C GLN A 168 -30.59 6.14 8.62
N ALA A 169 -30.38 5.18 9.53
CA ALA A 169 -29.98 3.84 9.16
C ALA A 169 -31.03 3.20 8.25
N PRO A 170 -30.64 2.41 7.24
CA PRO A 170 -31.59 1.73 6.38
C PRO A 170 -32.45 0.75 7.19
N VAL A 171 -33.75 0.72 6.89
CA VAL A 171 -34.73 -0.16 7.55
C VAL A 171 -34.82 -1.53 6.84
N LYS A 172 -34.48 -1.59 5.55
CA LYS A 172 -34.47 -2.80 4.72
C LYS A 172 -33.04 -3.31 4.48
N PRO A 173 -32.86 -4.60 4.11
CA PRO A 173 -31.56 -5.12 3.68
C PRO A 173 -31.01 -4.26 2.56
N THR A 174 -29.87 -3.61 2.82
CA THR A 174 -29.33 -2.58 1.92
C THR A 174 -27.90 -2.93 1.52
N ALA A 175 -27.65 -2.98 0.21
CA ALA A 175 -26.32 -3.04 -0.36
C ALA A 175 -25.68 -1.64 -0.37
N GLY A 176 -24.50 -1.53 0.24
CA GLY A 176 -23.68 -0.32 0.22
C GLY A 176 -22.67 -0.36 -0.92
N ILE A 177 -22.81 0.51 -1.92
CA ILE A 177 -21.85 0.61 -3.04
C ILE A 177 -20.95 1.81 -2.82
N TYR A 178 -19.65 1.57 -2.65
CA TYR A 178 -18.67 2.67 -2.59
C TYR A 178 -18.26 3.08 -3.99
N THR A 179 -18.51 4.34 -4.37
CA THR A 179 -18.20 4.86 -5.72
C THR A 179 -17.56 6.24 -5.65
N TYR A 180 -16.75 6.55 -6.66
CA TYR A 180 -16.06 7.83 -6.77
C TYR A 180 -16.89 8.78 -7.65
N PRO A 181 -17.53 9.81 -7.07
CA PRO A 181 -18.37 10.70 -7.84
C PRO A 181 -17.56 11.56 -8.79
N GLN A 182 -18.04 11.60 -10.04
CA GLN A 182 -17.50 12.42 -11.11
C GLN A 182 -18.64 13.19 -11.74
N ARG A 183 -18.34 14.33 -12.37
CA ARG A 183 -19.38 15.14 -13.05
C ARG A 183 -20.18 14.33 -14.07
N ARG A 184 -19.52 13.45 -14.82
CA ARG A 184 -20.18 12.53 -15.78
C ARG A 184 -21.12 11.51 -15.15
N SER A 185 -21.00 11.28 -13.84
CA SER A 185 -21.89 10.38 -13.10
C SER A 185 -23.23 11.03 -12.76
N LEU A 186 -23.33 12.36 -12.87
CA LEU A 186 -24.54 13.11 -12.57
C LEU A 186 -25.40 13.21 -13.83
N ARG A 187 -26.66 12.76 -13.77
CA ARG A 187 -27.61 12.80 -14.89
C ARG A 187 -28.84 13.63 -14.53
N GLY A 188 -29.15 14.67 -15.31
CA GLY A 188 -30.27 15.56 -15.01
C GLY A 188 -30.17 16.17 -13.61
N GLU A 189 -31.31 16.51 -13.00
CA GLU A 189 -31.33 17.16 -11.66
C GLU A 189 -31.14 16.18 -10.50
N THR A 190 -31.66 14.95 -10.62
CA THR A 190 -31.65 13.95 -9.53
C THR A 190 -31.00 12.62 -9.90
N GLY A 191 -30.76 12.38 -11.19
CA GLY A 191 -30.26 11.10 -11.68
C GLY A 191 -28.77 10.88 -11.43
N TRP A 192 -28.41 9.59 -11.45
CA TRP A 192 -27.05 9.10 -11.31
C TRP A 192 -26.78 7.98 -12.31
N ALA A 193 -25.54 7.89 -12.81
CA ALA A 193 -25.02 6.73 -13.53
C ALA A 193 -23.59 6.43 -13.08
N ASP A 194 -23.32 5.17 -12.70
CA ASP A 194 -21.98 4.75 -12.33
C ASP A 194 -21.17 4.38 -13.59
N PRO A 195 -20.07 5.08 -13.92
CA PRO A 195 -19.26 4.77 -15.09
C PRO A 195 -18.35 3.56 -14.90
N TYR A 196 -18.16 3.09 -13.67
CA TYR A 196 -17.25 1.99 -13.32
C TYR A 196 -17.98 0.67 -13.13
N LEU A 197 -19.20 0.73 -12.60
CA LEU A 197 -20.03 -0.43 -12.27
C LEU A 197 -21.46 -0.26 -12.82
N PRO A 198 -21.62 -0.13 -14.16
CA PRO A 198 -22.94 0.06 -14.76
C PRO A 198 -23.85 -1.14 -14.47
N GLY A 199 -25.09 -0.88 -14.07
CA GLY A 199 -26.12 -1.90 -13.81
C GLY A 199 -25.97 -2.66 -12.48
N LEU A 200 -24.92 -2.42 -11.70
CA LEU A 200 -24.71 -3.13 -10.44
C LEU A 200 -25.83 -2.87 -9.42
N ASP A 201 -26.37 -1.66 -9.39
CA ASP A 201 -27.49 -1.32 -8.52
C ASP A 201 -28.79 -1.98 -8.94
N GLU A 202 -29.00 -2.18 -10.24
CA GLU A 202 -30.16 -2.93 -10.76
C GLU A 202 -30.08 -4.38 -10.32
N ILE A 203 -28.92 -5.02 -10.50
CA ILE A 203 -28.68 -6.40 -10.06
C ILE A 203 -28.98 -6.57 -8.56
N PHE A 204 -28.52 -5.65 -7.70
CA PHE A 204 -28.81 -5.75 -6.26
C PHE A 204 -30.29 -5.56 -5.94
N ARG A 205 -30.97 -4.65 -6.64
CA ARG A 205 -32.43 -4.45 -6.46
C ARG A 205 -33.23 -5.66 -6.93
N ASP A 206 -32.83 -6.30 -8.02
CA ASP A 206 -33.48 -7.52 -8.54
C ASP A 206 -33.37 -8.69 -7.55
N VAL A 207 -32.29 -8.74 -6.76
CA VAL A 207 -32.10 -9.72 -5.68
C VAL A 207 -32.84 -9.32 -4.39
N GLY A 208 -33.52 -8.17 -4.38
CA GLY A 208 -34.36 -7.72 -3.26
C GLY A 208 -33.64 -6.84 -2.24
N TYR A 209 -32.45 -6.31 -2.56
CA TYR A 209 -31.76 -5.34 -1.72
C TYR A 209 -32.12 -3.91 -2.10
N ASP A 210 -32.28 -3.03 -1.11
CA ASP A 210 -32.16 -1.59 -1.35
C ASP A 210 -30.69 -1.25 -1.67
N VAL A 211 -30.44 -0.19 -2.41
CA VAL A 211 -29.08 0.22 -2.77
C VAL A 211 -28.82 1.63 -2.31
N ILE A 212 -27.77 1.80 -1.50
CA ILE A 212 -27.26 3.12 -1.09
C ILE A 212 -25.83 3.25 -1.60
N ARG A 213 -25.53 4.39 -2.23
CA ARG A 213 -24.16 4.69 -2.67
C ARG A 213 -23.46 5.56 -1.65
N PHE A 214 -22.20 5.22 -1.42
CA PHE A 214 -21.32 5.96 -0.54
C PHE A 214 -20.26 6.68 -1.35
N SER A 215 -20.11 7.98 -1.11
CA SER A 215 -19.01 8.76 -1.68
C SER A 215 -17.80 8.78 -0.75
N ALA A 216 -16.62 8.93 -1.37
CA ALA A 216 -15.41 9.25 -0.65
C ALA A 216 -15.57 10.54 0.19
N PRO A 217 -14.84 10.68 1.31
CA PRO A 217 -14.83 11.92 2.10
C PRO A 217 -14.49 13.18 1.29
N GLN A 218 -13.71 13.00 0.23
CA GLN A 218 -13.33 14.01 -0.74
C GLN A 218 -14.29 13.88 -1.94
N CYS A 219 -15.17 14.86 -2.10
CA CYS A 219 -16.09 14.93 -3.26
C CYS A 219 -15.70 16.07 -4.21
N ASP A 220 -14.54 16.71 -4.00
CA ASP A 220 -13.89 17.69 -4.89
C ASP A 220 -14.81 18.78 -5.49
N GLY A 221 -15.75 19.30 -4.69
CA GLY A 221 -16.66 20.37 -5.11
C GLY A 221 -18.07 19.89 -5.49
N LEU A 222 -18.30 18.58 -5.57
CA LEU A 222 -19.61 17.99 -5.89
C LEU A 222 -20.53 17.88 -4.65
N GLU A 223 -20.14 18.43 -3.50
CA GLU A 223 -20.88 18.22 -2.24
C GLU A 223 -22.35 18.65 -2.32
N GLN A 224 -22.64 19.80 -2.96
CA GLN A 224 -24.00 20.30 -3.12
C GLN A 224 -24.82 19.45 -4.09
N GLU A 225 -24.24 19.09 -5.24
CA GLU A 225 -24.89 18.27 -6.26
C GLU A 225 -25.24 16.88 -5.72
N LEU A 226 -24.36 16.30 -4.89
CA LEU A 226 -24.62 15.03 -4.22
C LEU A 226 -25.67 15.16 -3.12
N ALA A 227 -25.71 16.28 -2.39
CA ALA A 227 -26.71 16.51 -1.34
C ALA A 227 -28.14 16.63 -1.87
N VAL A 228 -28.32 17.24 -3.05
CA VAL A 228 -29.62 17.21 -3.74
C VAL A 228 -30.05 15.77 -4.05
N ARG A 229 -29.08 14.88 -4.33
CA ARG A 229 -29.26 13.47 -4.67
C ARG A 229 -29.15 12.53 -3.46
N HIS A 230 -29.56 13.01 -2.27
CA HIS A 230 -29.46 12.27 -1.00
C HIS A 230 -30.20 10.93 -0.94
N ARG A 231 -31.12 10.69 -1.86
CA ARG A 231 -31.82 9.39 -1.97
C ARG A 231 -30.88 8.31 -2.50
N ASP A 232 -30.00 8.67 -3.44
CA ASP A 232 -29.07 7.73 -4.08
C ASP A 232 -27.68 7.74 -3.43
N PHE A 233 -27.29 8.90 -2.88
CA PHE A 233 -25.95 9.14 -2.35
C PHE A 233 -25.94 9.50 -0.88
N ARG A 234 -24.92 9.00 -0.19
CA ARG A 234 -24.63 9.35 1.19
C ARG A 234 -23.12 9.55 1.40
N PRO A 235 -22.70 10.63 2.07
CA PRO A 235 -21.29 10.85 2.35
C PRO A 235 -20.84 9.90 3.46
N LEU A 236 -19.93 8.96 3.13
CA LEU A 236 -19.49 7.93 4.08
C LEU A 236 -18.94 8.53 5.38
N ILE A 237 -18.28 9.68 5.27
CA ILE A 237 -17.68 10.36 6.43
C ILE A 237 -18.70 10.77 7.50
N LEU A 238 -19.97 11.00 7.14
CA LEU A 238 -21.01 11.35 8.12
C LEU A 238 -21.53 10.13 8.89
N TYR A 239 -21.21 8.92 8.45
CA TYR A 239 -21.52 7.64 9.11
C TYR A 239 -20.34 7.09 9.92
N ALA A 240 -19.19 7.74 9.84
CA ALA A 240 -18.03 7.36 10.62
C ALA A 240 -18.26 7.71 12.11
N SER A 241 -18.17 6.71 12.98
CA SER A 241 -18.18 6.95 14.42
C SER A 241 -16.85 7.54 14.89
N ALA A 242 -16.89 8.35 15.96
CA ALA A 242 -15.67 8.86 16.59
C ALA A 242 -14.75 7.70 17.03
N ALA A 243 -15.34 6.62 17.56
CA ALA A 243 -14.60 5.40 17.90
C ALA A 243 -13.95 4.74 16.67
N GLY A 244 -14.62 4.74 15.51
CA GLY A 244 -14.06 4.28 14.23
C GLY A 244 -12.87 5.14 13.80
N PHE A 245 -13.00 6.46 13.85
CA PHE A 245 -11.94 7.41 13.52
C PHE A 245 -10.69 7.23 14.40
N TRP A 246 -10.88 7.12 15.72
CA TRP A 246 -9.77 6.88 16.65
C TRP A 246 -9.13 5.49 16.46
N ARG A 247 -9.94 4.47 16.17
CA ARG A 247 -9.42 3.14 15.80
C ARG A 247 -8.57 3.23 14.54
N SER A 248 -9.01 3.92 13.48
CA SER A 248 -8.21 4.09 12.25
C SER A 248 -6.89 4.82 12.49
N LEU A 249 -6.87 5.84 13.35
CA LEU A 249 -5.63 6.53 13.74
C LEU A 249 -4.65 5.60 14.47
N ARG A 250 -5.17 4.70 15.31
CA ARG A 250 -4.40 3.75 16.12
C ARG A 250 -4.05 2.45 15.42
N ALA A 251 -4.84 2.00 14.44
CA ALA A 251 -4.73 0.70 13.78
C ALA A 251 -3.34 0.43 13.17
N VAL A 252 -2.61 1.48 12.79
CA VAL A 252 -1.28 1.37 12.18
C VAL A 252 -0.15 1.33 13.23
N TRP A 253 -0.41 1.55 14.52
CA TRP A 253 0.64 1.50 15.56
C TRP A 253 0.99 0.07 15.97
N TRP A 254 0.09 -0.90 15.81
CA TRP A 254 0.25 -2.24 16.36
C TRP A 254 -0.31 -3.33 15.41
N PRO A 255 0.23 -3.48 14.18
CA PRO A 255 -0.08 -4.66 13.40
C PRO A 255 0.28 -5.91 14.21
N ARG A 256 -0.67 -6.85 14.30
CA ARG A 256 -0.41 -8.13 14.97
C ARG A 256 0.42 -8.99 14.02
N TRP A 257 1.68 -9.20 14.35
CA TRP A 257 2.51 -10.14 13.61
C TRP A 257 2.34 -11.55 14.19
N PRO A 258 2.23 -12.59 13.34
CA PRO A 258 2.29 -13.96 13.85
C PRO A 258 3.67 -14.23 14.46
N GLY A 259 3.72 -15.06 15.51
CA GLY A 259 4.91 -15.26 16.34
C GLY A 259 6.12 -15.91 15.63
N ARG A 260 5.89 -16.61 14.51
CA ARG A 260 6.91 -17.03 13.55
C ARG A 260 6.41 -16.74 12.14
N LEU A 261 7.27 -16.13 11.34
CA LEU A 261 6.97 -15.70 9.99
C LEU A 261 7.87 -16.48 9.04
N GLU A 262 7.39 -17.62 8.56
CA GLU A 262 8.04 -18.38 7.50
C GLU A 262 7.36 -18.01 6.17
N VAL A 263 8.16 -17.55 5.21
CA VAL A 263 7.74 -17.43 3.82
C VAL A 263 8.17 -18.74 3.18
N ALA A 264 7.24 -19.71 3.17
CA ALA A 264 7.37 -21.07 2.64
C ALA A 264 8.69 -21.34 1.90
N GLY A 265 9.64 -21.99 2.59
CA GLY A 265 10.89 -22.47 1.99
C GLY A 265 12.17 -22.13 2.73
N ARG A 266 12.21 -21.08 3.56
CA ARG A 266 13.32 -20.72 4.47
C ARG A 266 12.83 -19.94 5.67
#